data_AF-A0A370AJW9-F1
#
_entry.id   AF-A0A370AJW9-F1
#
_cell.length_a   1.000
_cell.length_b   1.000
_cell.length_c   1.000
_cell.angle_alpha   90.00
_cell.angle_beta   90.00
_cell.angle_gamma   90.00
#
_symmetry.space_group_name_H-M   'P 1'
#
loop_
_entity.id
_entity.type
_entity.pdbx_description
1 polymer ?
#
loop_
_entity_poly.entity_id
_entity_poly.type
_entity_poly.pdbx_seq_one_letter_code
_entity_poly.pdbx_strand_id
1 'polypeptide(L)' 'MSLFGSRSDDNARGGDIDLFIRTDLTGIELQEARIRTMAGISLRIGEQKIDIVCYSGKEKEKSLIILEALRTSIPL' A
#
# COMPACT_ATOMS: atom_id res chain seq x y z
N MET A 1 8.49 0.82 -3.73
CA MET A 1 7.04 1.00 -3.49
C MET A 1 6.33 0.49 -4.73
N SER A 2 5.16 -0.12 -4.60
CA SER A 2 4.48 -0.73 -5.75
C SER A 2 2.97 -0.50 -5.68
N LEU A 3 2.31 -0.38 -6.83
CA LEU A 3 0.86 -0.41 -6.95
C LEU A 3 0.38 -1.86 -7.02
N PHE A 4 -0.77 -2.17 -6.43
CA PHE A 4 -1.44 -3.46 -6.62
C PHE A 4 -2.97 -3.25 -6.67
N GLY A 5 -3.75 -4.31 -6.81
CA GLY A 5 -5.21 -4.22 -6.78
C GLY A 5 -5.85 -3.61 -8.02
N SER A 6 -7.09 -3.13 -7.90
CA SER A 6 -7.96 -2.77 -9.05
C SER A 6 -7.44 -1.61 -9.92
N ARG A 7 -6.39 -0.91 -9.49
CA ARG A 7 -5.74 0.19 -10.20
C ARG A 7 -4.46 -0.17 -10.95
N SER A 8 -4.09 -1.45 -11.04
CA SER A 8 -3.09 -1.87 -12.04
C SER A 8 -3.64 -1.86 -13.49
N ASP A 9 -4.93 -1.54 -13.68
CA ASP A 9 -5.56 -1.33 -14.99
C ASP A 9 -6.04 0.14 -15.13
N ASP A 10 -5.37 0.90 -15.99
CA ASP A 10 -5.67 2.32 -16.27
C ASP A 10 -7.08 2.56 -16.84
N ASN A 11 -7.79 1.50 -17.27
CA ASN A 11 -9.16 1.62 -17.78
C ASN A 11 -10.22 1.60 -16.68
N ALA A 12 -9.87 1.26 -15.44
CA ALA A 12 -10.79 1.28 -14.30
C ALA A 12 -11.05 2.73 -13.84
N ARG A 13 -12.18 3.32 -14.25
CA ARG A 13 -12.54 4.70 -13.89
C ARG A 13 -13.12 4.77 -12.46
N GLY A 14 -12.40 5.40 -11.54
CA GLY A 14 -12.81 5.68 -10.15
C GLY A 14 -12.62 4.49 -9.19
N GLY A 15 -12.13 4.74 -7.97
CA GLY A 15 -11.90 3.68 -6.96
C GLY A 15 -10.87 4.06 -5.87
N ASP A 16 -10.48 3.11 -5.01
CA ASP A 16 -9.41 3.30 -4.02
C ASP A 16 -8.03 3.03 -4.66
N ILE A 17 -6.94 3.62 -4.16
CA ILE A 17 -5.56 3.29 -4.57
C ILE A 17 -4.97 2.29 -3.57
N ASP A 18 -4.65 1.08 -4.03
CA ASP A 18 -3.97 0.10 -3.19
C ASP A 18 -2.44 0.21 -3.37
N LEU A 19 -1.75 0.59 -2.29
CA LEU A 19 -0.29 0.76 -2.25
C LEU A 19 0.37 -0.30 -1.38
N PHE A 20 1.31 -1.03 -1.97
CA PHE A 20 2.10 -2.03 -1.25
C PHE A 20 3.48 -1.47 -0.93
N ILE A 21 3.80 -1.47 0.37
CA ILE A 21 5.08 -0.97 0.88
C ILE A 21 5.79 -2.08 1.63
N ARG A 22 6.97 -2.48 1.12
CA ARG A 22 7.91 -3.31 1.89
C ARG A 22 8.77 -2.42 2.77
N THR A 23 8.84 -2.73 4.07
CA THR A 23 9.62 -1.98 5.04
C THR A 23 10.07 -2.85 6.20
N ASP A 24 11.23 -2.54 6.78
CA ASP A 24 11.72 -3.24 7.98
C ASP A 24 11.17 -2.66 9.29
N LEU A 25 10.39 -1.57 9.21
CA LEU A 25 9.69 -0.97 10.33
C LEU A 25 8.62 -1.91 10.88
N THR A 26 8.45 -1.92 12.19
CA THR A 26 7.45 -2.73 12.89
C THR A 26 6.82 -1.94 14.04
N GLY A 27 5.74 -2.45 14.62
CA GLY A 27 5.12 -1.84 15.82
C GLY A 27 4.70 -0.39 15.60
N ILE A 28 5.01 0.48 16.58
CA ILE A 28 4.59 1.89 16.59
C ILE A 28 5.23 2.67 15.44
N GLU A 29 6.52 2.46 15.17
CA GLU A 29 7.24 3.17 14.09
C GLU A 29 6.60 2.92 12.73
N LEU A 30 6.14 1.69 12.49
CA LEU A 30 5.42 1.34 11.26
C LEU A 30 4.11 2.10 11.16
N GLN A 31 3.34 2.18 12.24
CA GLN A 31 2.05 2.87 12.24
C GLN A 31 2.23 4.37 12.02
N GLU A 32 3.21 5.00 12.68
CA GLU A 32 3.51 6.41 12.47
C GLU A 32 3.94 6.71 11.03
N ALA A 33 4.85 5.89 10.48
CA ALA A 33 5.29 6.02 9.11
C ALA A 33 4.12 5.86 8.12
N ARG A 34 3.22 4.90 8.37
CA ARG A 34 2.02 4.67 7.57
C ARG A 34 1.09 5.89 7.60
N ILE A 35 0.78 6.43 8.79
CA ILE A 35 -0.08 7.62 8.93
C ILE A 35 0.53 8.84 8.24
N ARG A 36 1.82 9.11 8.46
CA ARG A 36 2.54 10.22 7.79
C ARG A 36 2.50 10.08 6.27
N THR A 37 2.68 8.86 5.77
CA THR A 37 2.64 8.57 4.34
C THR A 37 1.24 8.78 3.78
N MET A 38 0.19 8.24 4.43
CA MET A 38 -1.19 8.44 4.01
C MET A 38 -1.54 9.94 3.93
N ALA A 39 -1.26 10.69 4.98
CA ALA A 39 -1.51 12.13 5.02
C ALA A 39 -0.76 12.89 3.91
N GLY A 40 0.51 12.56 3.69
CA GLY A 40 1.32 13.20 2.66
C GLY A 40 0.84 12.92 1.24
N ILE A 41 0.35 11.70 0.96
CA ILE A 41 -0.20 11.38 -0.36
C ILE A 41 -1.57 12.04 -0.54
N SER A 42 -2.47 11.97 0.44
CA SER A 42 -3.78 12.63 0.38
C SER A 42 -3.67 14.13 0.11
N LEU A 43 -2.71 14.82 0.75
CA LEU A 43 -2.48 16.24 0.50
C LEU A 43 -2.07 16.55 -0.96
N ARG A 44 -1.41 15.62 -1.64
CA ARG A 44 -0.90 15.78 -3.01
C ARG A 44 -1.93 15.43 -4.07
N ILE A 45 -2.74 14.40 -3.85
CA ILE A 45 -3.67 13.87 -4.86
C ILE A 45 -5.16 14.18 -4.57
N GLY A 46 -5.45 14.82 -3.44
CA GLY A 46 -6.81 15.16 -3.00
C GLY A 46 -7.53 14.03 -2.27
N GLU A 47 -8.87 14.10 -2.22
CA GLU A 47 -9.77 13.17 -1.51
C GLU A 47 -9.87 11.77 -2.12
N GLN A 48 -8.86 11.37 -2.90
CA GLN A 48 -8.80 10.02 -3.44
C GLN A 48 -8.41 9.05 -2.33
N LYS A 49 -9.27 8.09 -2.02
CA LYS A 49 -9.03 7.11 -0.96
C LYS A 49 -7.85 6.20 -1.32
N ILE A 50 -6.96 5.98 -0.37
CA ILE A 50 -5.74 5.19 -0.50
C ILE A 50 -5.76 4.12 0.60
N ASP A 51 -5.60 2.86 0.21
CA ASP A 51 -5.31 1.78 1.14
C ASP A 51 -3.82 1.43 1.08
N ILE A 52 -3.14 1.56 2.22
CA ILE A 52 -1.72 1.21 2.33
C ILE A 52 -1.60 -0.11 3.08
N VAL A 53 -1.08 -1.11 2.38
CA VAL A 53 -0.67 -2.39 2.94
C VAL A 53 0.84 -2.41 3.11
N CYS A 54 1.29 -2.43 4.37
CA CYS A 54 2.69 -2.60 4.69
C CYS A 54 3.00 -4.08 4.92
N TYR A 55 4.16 -4.53 4.47
CA TYR A 55 4.69 -5.85 4.78
C TYR A 55 6.13 -5.73 5.26
N SER A 56 6.38 -6.23 6.46
CA SER A 56 7.73 -6.49 6.91
C SER A 56 8.13 -7.92 6.58
N GLY A 57 9.29 -8.10 5.94
CA GLY A 57 9.85 -9.45 5.68
C GLY A 57 10.11 -10.27 6.96
N LYS A 58 9.98 -9.64 8.13
CA LYS A 58 10.09 -10.23 9.47
C LYS A 58 8.77 -10.86 9.95
N GLU A 59 7.65 -10.58 9.31
CA GLU A 59 6.36 -11.18 9.63
C GLU A 59 6.34 -12.66 9.22
N LYS A 60 6.07 -13.55 10.19
CA LYS A 60 6.03 -15.00 9.97
C LYS A 60 4.81 -15.45 9.17
N GLU A 61 3.71 -14.71 9.29
CA GLU A 61 2.43 -15.07 8.69
C GLU A 61 2.06 -14.01 7.65
N LYS A 62 1.77 -14.47 6.42
CA LYS A 62 1.39 -13.58 5.32
C LYS A 62 -0.11 -13.65 5.14
N SER A 63 -0.78 -12.53 5.36
CA SER A 63 -2.19 -12.39 5.00
C SER A 63 -2.39 -12.61 3.50
N LEU A 64 -3.58 -13.08 3.09
CA LEU A 64 -3.94 -13.27 1.67
C LEU A 64 -3.72 -12.01 0.85
N ILE A 65 -3.96 -10.83 1.43
CA ILE A 65 -3.74 -9.55 0.74
C ILE A 65 -2.26 -9.27 0.48
N ILE A 66 -1.37 -9.69 1.39
CA ILE A 66 0.08 -9.59 1.20
C ILE A 66 0.51 -10.58 0.11
N LEU A 67 -0.02 -11.80 0.11
CA LEU A 67 0.29 -12.78 -0.94
C LEU A 67 -0.14 -12.27 -2.32
N GLU A 68 -1.33 -11.68 -2.42
CA GLU A 68 -1.82 -11.09 -3.66
C GLU A 68 -0.94 -9.91 -4.11
N ALA A 69 -0.66 -8.96 -3.22
CA ALA A 69 0.20 -7.82 -3.52
C ALA A 69 1.61 -8.25 -3.97
N LEU A 70 2.19 -9.28 -3.34
CA LEU A 70 3.47 -9.83 -3.75
C LEU A 70 3.43 -10.46 -5.15
N ARG A 71 2.28 -10.98 -5.58
CA ARG A 71 2.10 -11.63 -6.88
C ARG A 71 1.82 -10.63 -8.01
N THR A 72 1.01 -9.61 -7.74
CA THR A 72 0.42 -8.74 -8.78
C THR A 72 0.93 -7.31 -8.76
N SER A 73 1.75 -6.93 -7.77
CA SER A 73 2.20 -5.55 -7.68
C SER A 73 3.10 -5.14 -8.84
N ILE A 74 2.86 -3.93 -9.34
CA ILE A 74 3.66 -3.25 -10.36
C ILE A 74 4.53 -2.21 -9.65
N PRO A 75 5.87 -2.27 -9.79
CA PRO A 75 6.75 -1.29 -9.16
C PRO A 75 6.46 0.12 -9.70
N LEU A 76 6.43 1.09 -8.77
CA LEU A 76 6.36 2.52 -9.06
C LEU A 76 7.76 3.12 -9.21
#